data_AF-A0A7J3X948-F1
#
_entry.id   AF-A0A7J3X948-F1
#
_cell.length_a   1.000
_cell.length_b   1.000
_cell.length_c   1.000
_cell.angle_alpha   90.00
_cell.angle_beta   90.00
_cell.angle_gamma   90.00
#
_symmetry.space_group_name_H-M   'P 1'
#
loop_
_entity.id
_entity.type
_entity.pdbx_description
1 polymer ?
#
loop_
_entity_poly.entity_id
_entity_poly.type
_entity_poly.pdbx_seq_one_letter_code
_entity_poly.pdbx_strand_id
1 'polypeptide(L)'
;FKEALRVSLKVVGGDPDRAKFIMGSELYEKMGLEYFTNVLKVSMNTTLSRVRRSLTILGRRESESVSFAQLVYVPMQVADIFSLGVNIAHGGMDQRKAHVIAIEVGEEAFGYKPVALHHHLLPALSMDFDAWRQLVEAKRTGGREGFEEAVADVKMSKSKPEGAVFIHDPPEVVRRKILSAFCPAGEVELNPVLEIARYIVFRQLREPFEVVNRKTGERAVFEDYRSLEEAFRERRVHPLDLKEAVASELARILEPAYKHFAEGPGRQYLEEMKEIRITR
;
A
#
# COMPACT_ATOMS: atom_id res chain seq x y z
N PHE A 1 -2.49 -16.33 1.31
CA PHE A 1 -2.80 -14.96 0.84
C PHE A 1 -4.30 -14.67 0.69
N LYS A 2 -5.10 -15.54 0.06
CA LYS A 2 -6.56 -15.35 -0.10
C LYS A 2 -7.28 -14.96 1.20
N GLU A 3 -7.06 -15.72 2.27
CA GLU A 3 -7.73 -15.45 3.55
C GLU A 3 -7.36 -14.08 4.14
N ALA A 4 -6.07 -13.72 4.12
CA ALA A 4 -5.61 -12.40 4.55
C ALA A 4 -6.29 -11.26 3.79
N LEU A 5 -6.46 -11.38 2.47
CA LEU A 5 -7.15 -10.37 1.67
C LEU A 5 -8.66 -10.31 1.96
N ARG A 6 -9.32 -11.46 2.17
CA ARG A 6 -10.74 -11.51 2.58
C ARG A 6 -10.94 -10.77 3.91
N VAL A 7 -10.12 -11.09 4.90
CA VAL A 7 -10.20 -10.48 6.23
C VAL A 7 -9.90 -8.97 6.17
N SER A 8 -8.86 -8.56 5.43
CA SER A 8 -8.55 -7.14 5.23
C SER A 8 -9.72 -6.36 4.62
N LEU A 9 -10.35 -6.92 3.58
CA LEU A 9 -11.50 -6.28 2.93
C LEU A 9 -12.67 -6.11 3.90
N LYS A 10 -12.95 -7.13 4.71
CA LYS A 10 -14.00 -7.09 5.73
C LYS A 10 -13.74 -6.04 6.81
N VAL A 11 -12.50 -5.93 7.29
CA VAL A 11 -12.11 -4.97 8.34
C VAL A 11 -12.38 -3.52 7.92
N VAL A 12 -12.17 -3.20 6.64
CA VAL A 12 -12.40 -1.85 6.11
C VAL A 12 -13.82 -1.63 5.59
N GLY A 13 -14.76 -2.53 5.90
CA GLY A 13 -16.18 -2.43 5.55
C GLY A 13 -16.57 -2.97 4.17
N GLY A 14 -15.66 -3.64 3.47
CA GLY A 14 -15.95 -4.32 2.21
C GLY A 14 -16.58 -5.70 2.41
N ASP A 15 -17.15 -6.23 1.33
CA ASP A 15 -17.76 -7.56 1.29
C ASP A 15 -16.85 -8.57 0.57
N PRO A 16 -16.21 -9.51 1.29
CA PRO A 16 -15.33 -10.51 0.71
C PRO A 16 -16.01 -11.49 -0.24
N ASP A 17 -17.32 -11.66 -0.16
CA ASP A 17 -18.05 -12.64 -0.98
C ASP A 17 -18.41 -12.07 -2.36
N ARG A 18 -18.34 -10.74 -2.49
CA ARG A 18 -18.41 -10.04 -3.79
C ARG A 18 -17.04 -9.96 -4.49
N ALA A 19 -15.96 -10.33 -3.81
CA ALA A 19 -14.62 -10.33 -4.39
C ALA A 19 -14.27 -11.70 -5.00
N LYS A 20 -13.79 -11.70 -6.24
CA LYS A 20 -13.24 -12.88 -6.90
C LYS A 20 -11.74 -12.96 -6.65
N PHE A 21 -11.29 -14.07 -6.08
CA PHE A 21 -9.87 -14.35 -5.87
C PHE A 21 -9.41 -15.33 -6.95
N ILE A 22 -8.57 -14.85 -7.85
CA ILE A 22 -8.06 -15.61 -9.00
C ILE A 22 -6.56 -15.81 -8.79
N MET A 23 -6.10 -17.06 -8.81
CA MET A 23 -4.67 -17.33 -8.81
C MET A 23 -4.11 -17.12 -10.22
N GLY A 24 -3.00 -16.39 -10.36
CA GLY A 24 -2.43 -16.10 -11.68
C GLY A 24 -2.13 -17.36 -12.49
N SER A 25 -1.58 -18.40 -11.85
CA SER A 25 -1.35 -19.69 -12.50
C SER A 25 -2.62 -20.34 -13.04
N GLU A 26 -3.73 -20.30 -12.28
CA GLU A 26 -5.03 -20.84 -12.73
C GLU A 26 -5.57 -20.05 -13.92
N LEU A 27 -5.39 -18.72 -13.94
CA LEU A 27 -5.76 -17.88 -15.09
C LEU A 27 -4.96 -18.27 -16.33
N TYR A 28 -3.64 -18.37 -16.19
CA TYR A 28 -2.74 -18.68 -17.30
C TYR A 28 -3.00 -20.07 -17.87
N GLU A 29 -3.23 -21.06 -17.01
CA GLU A 29 -3.58 -22.42 -17.42
C GLU A 29 -4.93 -22.47 -18.14
N LYS A 30 -5.95 -21.80 -17.59
CA LYS A 30 -7.29 -21.77 -18.18
C LYS A 30 -7.32 -21.13 -19.56
N MET A 31 -6.57 -20.05 -19.77
CA MET A 31 -6.52 -19.34 -21.05
C MET A 31 -5.53 -19.96 -22.04
N GLY A 32 -4.50 -20.64 -21.53
CA GLY A 32 -3.47 -21.29 -22.35
C GLY A 32 -2.83 -20.32 -23.34
N LEU A 33 -2.88 -20.67 -24.63
CA LEU A 33 -2.26 -19.90 -25.72
C LEU A 33 -2.86 -18.51 -25.89
N GLU A 34 -4.11 -18.29 -25.50
CA GLU A 34 -4.75 -16.97 -25.61
C GLU A 34 -4.08 -15.95 -24.69
N TYR A 35 -3.73 -16.34 -23.47
CA TYR A 35 -3.01 -15.47 -22.54
C TYR A 35 -1.63 -15.08 -23.11
N PHE A 36 -0.86 -16.05 -23.61
CA PHE A 36 0.42 -15.76 -24.26
C PHE A 36 0.27 -14.88 -25.49
N THR A 37 -0.80 -15.06 -26.27
CA THR A 37 -1.12 -14.18 -27.40
C THR A 37 -1.33 -12.75 -26.91
N ASN A 38 -2.03 -12.54 -25.80
CA ASN A 38 -2.20 -11.21 -25.20
C ASN A 38 -0.88 -10.61 -24.74
N VAL A 39 0.01 -11.40 -24.12
CA VAL A 39 1.37 -10.97 -23.74
C VAL A 39 2.17 -10.53 -24.98
N LEU A 40 2.09 -11.27 -26.08
CA LEU A 40 2.75 -10.92 -27.33
C LEU A 40 2.15 -9.66 -27.97
N LYS A 41 0.83 -9.51 -27.97
CA LYS A 41 0.16 -8.29 -28.44
C LYS A 41 0.65 -7.06 -27.68
N VAL A 42 0.73 -7.13 -26.36
CA VAL A 42 1.31 -6.03 -25.56
C VAL A 42 2.76 -5.79 -25.95
N SER A 43 3.56 -6.86 -26.03
CA SER A 43 4.99 -6.80 -26.32
C SER A 43 5.30 -6.18 -27.69
N MET A 44 4.51 -6.47 -28.72
CA MET A 44 4.65 -5.89 -30.06
C MET A 44 4.26 -4.40 -30.11
N ASN A 45 3.42 -3.94 -29.19
CA ASN A 45 2.94 -2.55 -29.10
C ASN A 45 3.68 -1.74 -28.02
N THR A 46 4.81 -2.22 -27.53
CA THR A 46 5.68 -1.49 -26.59
C THR A 46 7.13 -1.58 -27.04
N THR A 47 7.97 -0.66 -26.58
CA THR A 47 9.41 -0.70 -26.84
C THR A 47 10.18 -1.26 -25.64
N LEU A 48 11.37 -1.80 -25.89
CA LEU A 48 12.26 -2.24 -24.82
C LEU A 48 12.59 -1.11 -23.83
N SER A 49 12.83 0.10 -24.31
CA SER A 49 13.10 1.26 -23.45
C SER A 49 11.90 1.62 -22.58
N ARG A 50 10.66 1.48 -23.10
CA ARG A 50 9.43 1.69 -22.33
C ARG A 50 9.25 0.63 -21.24
N VAL A 51 9.55 -0.64 -21.55
CA VAL A 51 9.51 -1.73 -20.57
C VAL A 51 10.55 -1.50 -19.47
N ARG A 52 11.80 -1.14 -19.82
CA ARG A 52 12.86 -0.86 -18.84
C ARG A 52 12.49 0.24 -17.85
N ARG A 53 11.95 1.36 -18.33
CA ARG A 53 11.47 2.45 -17.47
C ARG A 53 10.32 2.06 -16.55
N SER A 54 9.60 0.98 -16.89
CA SER A 54 8.44 0.47 -16.15
C SER A 54 8.81 -0.58 -15.11
N LEU A 55 10.08 -0.98 -14.99
CA LEU A 55 10.53 -1.96 -14.00
C LEU A 55 10.37 -1.50 -12.55
N THR A 56 10.15 -0.20 -12.32
CA THR A 56 9.85 0.33 -10.98
C THR A 56 8.59 -0.27 -10.36
N ILE A 57 7.65 -0.80 -11.17
CA ILE A 57 6.47 -1.52 -10.65
C ILE A 57 6.83 -2.78 -9.85
N LEU A 58 8.02 -3.35 -10.12
CA LEU A 58 8.60 -4.48 -9.40
C LEU A 58 9.43 -4.07 -8.17
N GLY A 59 9.49 -2.76 -7.86
CA GLY A 59 10.34 -2.22 -6.79
C GLY A 59 11.84 -2.28 -7.14
N ARG A 60 12.19 -2.18 -8.42
CA ARG A 60 13.57 -2.22 -8.93
C ARG A 60 13.95 -0.89 -9.58
N ARG A 61 15.22 -0.50 -9.43
CA ARG A 61 15.77 0.66 -10.15
C ARG A 61 16.20 0.28 -11.57
N GLU A 62 16.21 1.25 -12.47
CA GLU A 62 16.58 1.05 -13.89
C GLU A 62 18.06 0.64 -14.08
N SER A 63 18.91 0.98 -13.11
CA SER A 63 20.35 0.72 -13.10
C SER A 63 20.76 -0.64 -12.55
N GLU A 64 19.83 -1.43 -12.01
CA GLU A 64 20.10 -2.79 -11.53
C GLU A 64 20.25 -3.78 -12.71
N SER A 65 20.98 -4.89 -12.49
CA SER A 65 21.03 -5.97 -13.49
C SER A 65 19.64 -6.59 -13.67
N VAL A 66 19.06 -6.38 -14.86
CA VAL A 66 17.71 -6.84 -15.19
C VAL A 66 17.79 -8.20 -15.89
N SER A 67 17.15 -9.22 -15.31
CA SER A 67 16.95 -10.50 -15.99
C SER A 67 15.88 -10.37 -17.07
N PHE A 68 15.97 -11.17 -18.12
CA PHE A 68 14.96 -11.17 -19.19
C PHE A 68 13.55 -11.47 -18.66
N ALA A 69 13.43 -12.34 -17.64
CA ALA A 69 12.15 -12.62 -16.99
C ALA A 69 11.49 -11.36 -16.40
N GLN A 70 12.27 -10.42 -15.87
CA GLN A 70 11.74 -9.16 -15.35
C GLN A 70 11.23 -8.24 -16.47
N LEU A 71 11.83 -8.30 -17.66
CA LEU A 71 11.34 -7.57 -18.83
C LEU A 71 9.99 -8.15 -19.31
N VAL A 72 9.82 -9.47 -19.25
CA VAL A 72 8.57 -10.15 -19.64
C VAL A 72 7.44 -9.89 -18.62
N TYR A 73 7.77 -9.64 -17.36
CA TYR A 73 6.78 -9.39 -16.31
C TYR A 73 5.88 -8.18 -16.61
N VAL A 74 6.43 -7.09 -17.17
CA VAL A 74 5.65 -5.88 -17.46
C VAL A 74 4.55 -6.16 -18.51
N PRO A 75 4.86 -6.76 -19.68
CA PRO A 75 3.83 -7.22 -20.62
C PRO A 75 2.83 -8.21 -20.01
N MET A 76 3.27 -9.12 -19.14
CA MET A 76 2.36 -10.05 -18.44
C MET A 76 1.34 -9.30 -17.58
N GLN A 77 1.79 -8.36 -16.74
CA GLN A 77 0.90 -7.58 -15.88
C GLN A 77 -0.09 -6.71 -16.68
N VAL A 78 0.32 -6.20 -17.84
CA VAL A 78 -0.60 -5.48 -18.74
C VAL A 78 -1.57 -6.44 -19.42
N ALA A 79 -1.10 -7.62 -19.86
CA ALA A 79 -1.95 -8.65 -20.45
C ALA A 79 -2.99 -9.18 -19.45
N ASP A 80 -2.68 -9.23 -18.16
CA ASP A 80 -3.63 -9.59 -17.09
C ASP A 80 -4.87 -8.69 -17.11
N ILE A 81 -4.71 -7.38 -17.31
CA ILE A 81 -5.81 -6.41 -17.35
C ILE A 81 -6.82 -6.80 -18.42
N PHE A 82 -6.34 -7.10 -19.64
CA PHE A 82 -7.20 -7.46 -20.76
C PHE A 82 -7.72 -8.89 -20.69
N SER A 83 -6.88 -9.81 -20.22
CA SER A 83 -7.22 -11.23 -20.04
C SER A 83 -8.32 -11.43 -19.00
N LEU A 84 -8.36 -10.58 -17.98
CA LEU A 84 -9.42 -10.54 -16.96
C LEU A 84 -10.64 -9.69 -17.37
N GLY A 85 -10.59 -9.00 -18.52
CA GLY A 85 -11.65 -8.09 -18.96
C GLY A 85 -11.84 -6.88 -18.02
N VAL A 86 -10.75 -6.38 -17.43
CA VAL A 86 -10.79 -5.31 -16.42
C VAL A 86 -11.16 -3.99 -17.07
N ASN A 87 -12.25 -3.36 -16.60
CA ASN A 87 -12.62 -2.00 -16.98
C ASN A 87 -11.97 -0.93 -16.10
N ILE A 88 -11.72 -1.23 -14.82
CA ILE A 88 -11.08 -0.33 -13.85
C ILE A 88 -9.83 -1.02 -13.29
N ALA A 89 -8.66 -0.62 -13.77
CA ALA A 89 -7.38 -1.11 -13.28
C ALA A 89 -7.02 -0.39 -11.97
N HIS A 90 -7.33 -1.05 -10.84
CA HIS A 90 -7.06 -0.53 -9.51
C HIS A 90 -5.73 -1.05 -8.94
N GLY A 91 -4.85 -0.16 -8.51
CA GLY A 91 -3.56 -0.50 -7.91
C GLY A 91 -2.95 0.64 -7.11
N GLY A 92 -1.81 0.40 -6.47
CA GLY A 92 -1.04 1.47 -5.83
C GLY A 92 -0.49 2.45 -6.87
N MET A 93 -0.12 3.66 -6.44
CA MET A 93 0.53 4.64 -7.33
C MET A 93 1.80 4.10 -8.00
N ASP A 94 2.49 3.15 -7.36
CA ASP A 94 3.66 2.46 -7.91
C ASP A 94 3.34 1.54 -9.10
N GLN A 95 2.07 1.20 -9.34
CA GLN A 95 1.62 0.39 -10.48
C GLN A 95 1.22 1.22 -11.70
N ARG A 96 1.29 2.56 -11.60
CA ARG A 96 0.86 3.50 -12.65
C ARG A 96 1.44 3.19 -14.02
N LYS A 97 2.75 2.91 -14.13
CA LYS A 97 3.41 2.74 -15.42
C LYS A 97 2.83 1.58 -16.24
N ALA A 98 2.51 0.46 -15.60
CA ALA A 98 1.82 -0.65 -16.26
C ALA A 98 0.42 -0.22 -16.75
N HIS A 99 -0.34 0.50 -15.94
CA HIS A 99 -1.67 0.97 -16.34
C HIS A 99 -1.61 2.01 -17.49
N VAL A 100 -0.57 2.84 -17.54
CA VAL A 100 -0.36 3.77 -18.68
C VAL A 100 -0.07 2.98 -19.95
N ILE A 101 0.80 1.95 -19.90
CA ILE A 101 1.02 1.05 -21.05
C ILE A 101 -0.30 0.40 -21.47
N ALA A 102 -1.13 -0.06 -20.52
CA ALA A 102 -2.44 -0.62 -20.83
C ALA A 102 -3.35 0.37 -21.58
N ILE A 103 -3.38 1.64 -21.16
CA ILE A 103 -4.15 2.69 -21.85
C ILE A 103 -3.61 2.97 -23.26
N GLU A 104 -2.29 2.95 -23.44
CA GLU A 104 -1.63 3.20 -24.72
C GLU A 104 -1.94 2.09 -25.73
N VAL A 105 -1.84 0.81 -25.31
CA VAL A 105 -2.03 -0.34 -26.21
C VAL A 105 -3.48 -0.81 -26.32
N GLY A 106 -4.35 -0.45 -25.38
CA GLY A 106 -5.66 -1.05 -25.19
C GLY A 106 -6.60 -0.93 -26.40
N GLU A 107 -6.70 0.26 -26.99
CA GLU A 107 -7.61 0.50 -28.12
C GLU A 107 -7.23 -0.37 -29.34
N GLU A 108 -5.95 -0.36 -29.70
CA GLU A 108 -5.46 -1.01 -30.91
C GLU A 108 -5.38 -2.54 -30.74
N ALA A 109 -4.88 -3.01 -29.61
CA ALA A 109 -4.64 -4.44 -29.40
C ALA A 109 -5.84 -5.21 -28.80
N PHE A 110 -6.75 -4.51 -28.11
CA PHE A 110 -7.83 -5.12 -27.31
C PHE A 110 -9.20 -4.47 -27.50
N GLY A 111 -9.31 -3.40 -28.28
CA GLY A 111 -10.59 -2.75 -28.61
C GLY A 111 -11.21 -1.92 -27.49
N TYR A 112 -10.49 -1.65 -26.39
CA TYR A 112 -10.94 -0.74 -25.34
C TYR A 112 -9.78 -0.24 -24.46
N LYS A 113 -10.00 0.88 -23.78
CA LYS A 113 -9.07 1.42 -22.77
C LYS A 113 -9.61 1.24 -21.35
N PRO A 114 -8.85 0.62 -20.43
CA PRO A 114 -9.23 0.56 -19.03
C PRO A 114 -9.09 1.93 -18.35
N VAL A 115 -9.90 2.20 -17.33
CA VAL A 115 -9.73 3.36 -16.45
C VAL A 115 -8.70 3.00 -15.38
N ALA A 116 -7.63 3.77 -15.25
CA ALA A 116 -6.65 3.59 -14.18
C ALA A 116 -7.09 4.31 -12.90
N LEU A 117 -7.24 3.57 -11.80
CA LEU A 117 -7.55 4.12 -10.48
C LEU A 117 -6.41 3.78 -9.51
N HIS A 118 -5.74 4.80 -8.97
CA HIS A 118 -4.57 4.61 -8.11
C HIS A 118 -4.84 5.06 -6.68
N HIS A 119 -4.48 4.23 -5.70
CA HIS A 119 -4.53 4.59 -4.29
C HIS A 119 -3.18 5.06 -3.76
N HIS A 120 -3.25 5.86 -2.69
CA HIS A 120 -2.09 6.42 -2.00
C HIS A 120 -1.22 5.34 -1.35
N LEU A 121 0.10 5.51 -1.39
CA LEU A 121 1.07 4.60 -0.77
C LEU A 121 1.45 5.11 0.61
N LEU A 122 1.17 4.33 1.65
CA LEU A 122 1.56 4.69 3.01
C LEU A 122 3.08 4.59 3.19
N PRO A 123 3.73 5.64 3.75
CA PRO A 123 5.15 5.64 4.05
C PRO A 123 5.43 4.68 5.21
N ALA A 124 6.66 4.17 5.24
CA ALA A 124 7.19 3.35 6.31
C ALA A 124 7.22 4.12 7.62
N LEU A 125 6.97 3.41 8.71
CA LEU A 125 7.02 3.99 10.05
C LEU A 125 8.44 4.41 10.45
N SER A 126 9.44 3.65 10.02
CA SER A 126 10.84 3.79 10.43
C SER A 126 11.65 4.69 9.49
N MET A 127 11.12 5.86 9.18
CA MET A 127 11.80 6.89 8.39
C MET A 127 12.72 7.74 9.29
N ASP A 128 13.87 8.16 8.79
CA ASP A 128 14.71 9.16 9.46
C ASP A 128 14.53 10.55 8.84
N PHE A 129 15.10 11.58 9.48
CA PHE A 129 14.99 12.96 9.01
C PHE A 129 15.68 13.21 7.67
N ASP A 130 16.73 12.45 7.34
CA ASP A 130 17.46 12.64 6.08
C ASP A 130 16.62 12.11 4.91
N ALA A 131 16.07 10.90 5.05
CA ALA A 131 15.14 10.33 4.10
C ALA A 131 13.88 11.20 3.96
N TRP A 132 13.31 11.69 5.07
CA TRP A 132 12.16 12.59 5.03
C TRP A 132 12.45 13.88 4.26
N ARG A 133 13.58 14.54 4.55
CA ARG A 133 13.98 15.78 3.85
C ARG A 133 14.14 15.54 2.35
N GLN A 134 14.79 14.45 1.96
CA GLN A 134 14.96 14.09 0.55
C GLN A 134 13.61 13.88 -0.15
N LEU A 135 12.64 13.24 0.52
CA LEU A 135 11.31 13.02 -0.04
C LEU A 135 10.49 14.30 -0.18
N VAL A 136 10.52 15.16 0.84
CA VAL A 136 9.84 16.47 0.80
C VAL A 136 10.45 17.31 -0.32
N GLU A 137 11.77 17.32 -0.44
CA GLU A 137 12.46 18.02 -1.52
C GLU A 137 12.08 17.42 -2.88
N ALA A 138 12.14 16.10 -3.06
CA ALA A 138 11.74 15.44 -4.30
C ALA A 138 10.29 15.73 -4.69
N LYS A 139 9.39 15.83 -3.71
CA LYS A 139 7.98 16.23 -3.93
C LYS A 139 7.86 17.68 -4.42
N ARG A 140 8.74 18.57 -3.98
CA ARG A 140 8.74 20.00 -4.32
C ARG A 140 9.47 20.31 -5.63
N THR A 141 10.60 19.65 -5.89
CA THR A 141 11.52 19.99 -6.98
C THR A 141 11.77 18.87 -7.98
N GLY A 142 11.66 17.60 -7.57
CA GLY A 142 12.14 16.42 -8.33
C GLY A 142 11.26 15.95 -9.50
N GLY A 143 10.21 16.68 -9.85
CA GLY A 143 9.20 16.18 -10.79
C GLY A 143 8.53 14.89 -10.29
N ARG A 144 7.60 14.34 -11.07
CA ARG A 144 6.83 13.16 -10.64
C ARG A 144 7.68 11.89 -10.55
N GLU A 145 8.66 11.72 -11.44
CA GLU A 145 9.48 10.50 -11.50
C GLU A 145 10.49 10.39 -10.34
N GLY A 146 11.18 11.49 -9.98
CA GLY A 146 12.11 11.48 -8.84
C GLY A 146 11.41 11.27 -7.50
N PHE A 147 10.18 11.78 -7.36
CA PHE A 147 9.36 11.52 -6.19
C PHE A 147 8.91 10.05 -6.10
N GLU A 148 8.49 9.44 -7.22
CA GLU A 148 8.09 8.03 -7.24
C GLU A 148 9.22 7.08 -6.85
N GLU A 149 10.43 7.31 -7.34
CA GLU A 149 11.61 6.51 -6.99
C GLU A 149 11.95 6.65 -5.49
N ALA A 150 11.94 7.87 -4.97
CA ALA A 150 12.20 8.11 -3.56
C ALA A 150 11.12 7.46 -2.66
N VAL A 151 9.84 7.54 -3.03
CA VAL A 151 8.73 6.90 -2.30
C VAL A 151 8.84 5.38 -2.31
N ALA A 152 9.35 4.78 -3.39
CA ALA A 152 9.54 3.34 -3.46
C ALA A 152 10.49 2.80 -2.38
N ASP A 153 11.50 3.57 -1.99
CA ASP A 153 12.49 3.20 -0.98
C ASP A 153 11.99 3.32 0.46
N VAL A 154 10.98 4.17 0.67
CA VAL A 154 10.44 4.49 2.00
C VAL A 154 9.02 4.01 2.23
N LYS A 155 8.40 3.26 1.32
CA LYS A 155 7.05 2.70 1.54
C LYS A 155 7.08 1.55 2.55
N MET A 156 5.95 1.31 3.22
CA MET A 156 5.81 0.13 4.08
C MET A 156 6.10 -1.15 3.27
N SER A 157 7.06 -1.94 3.71
CA SER A 157 7.49 -3.14 3.00
C SER A 157 7.81 -4.27 3.96
N LYS A 158 7.61 -5.50 3.49
CA LYS A 158 7.84 -6.72 4.28
C LYS A 158 9.31 -6.93 4.64
N SER A 159 10.24 -6.31 3.91
CA SER A 159 11.69 -6.42 4.12
C SER A 159 12.16 -5.76 5.43
N LYS A 160 11.41 -4.78 5.96
CA LYS A 160 11.67 -4.16 7.27
C LYS A 160 10.43 -4.31 8.16
N PRO A 161 10.27 -5.45 8.88
CA PRO A 161 9.05 -5.73 9.65
C PRO A 161 8.68 -4.69 10.71
N GLU A 162 9.65 -4.00 11.29
CA GLU A 162 9.40 -2.91 12.25
C GLU A 162 8.95 -1.60 11.58
N GLY A 163 9.18 -1.46 10.28
CA GLY A 163 8.74 -0.30 9.48
C GLY A 163 7.30 -0.40 8.97
N ALA A 164 6.57 -1.47 9.30
CA ALA A 164 5.21 -1.72 8.82
C ALA A 164 4.32 -2.36 9.89
N VAL A 165 3.03 -2.02 9.90
CA VAL A 165 2.01 -2.72 10.69
C VAL A 165 1.36 -3.80 9.82
N PHE A 166 1.27 -5.02 10.33
CA PHE A 166 0.57 -6.12 9.68
C PHE A 166 -0.83 -6.28 10.25
N ILE A 167 -1.78 -6.75 9.42
CA ILE A 167 -3.19 -6.93 9.82
C ILE A 167 -3.40 -7.91 10.97
N HIS A 168 -2.41 -8.76 11.23
CA HIS A 168 -2.42 -9.77 12.28
C HIS A 168 -1.47 -9.43 13.43
N ASP A 169 -0.90 -8.22 13.45
CA ASP A 169 -0.11 -7.77 14.59
C ASP A 169 -1.02 -7.64 15.83
N PRO A 170 -0.60 -8.17 16.98
CA PRO A 170 -1.30 -7.94 18.24
C PRO A 170 -1.41 -6.45 18.60
N PRO A 171 -2.44 -6.02 19.36
CA PRO A 171 -2.62 -4.62 19.76
C PRO A 171 -1.38 -3.98 20.39
N GLU A 172 -0.65 -4.71 21.24
CA GLU A 172 0.58 -4.24 21.87
C GLU A 172 1.73 -4.05 20.87
N VAL A 173 1.78 -4.85 19.82
CA VAL A 173 2.76 -4.71 18.72
C VAL A 173 2.41 -3.51 17.85
N VAL A 174 1.13 -3.34 17.49
CA VAL A 174 0.64 -2.16 16.78
C VAL A 174 1.02 -0.90 17.53
N ARG A 175 0.71 -0.84 18.84
CA ARG A 175 1.04 0.30 19.68
C ARG A 175 2.53 0.57 19.74
N ARG A 176 3.36 -0.45 19.95
CA ARG A 176 4.82 -0.31 19.96
C ARG A 176 5.34 0.28 18.64
N LYS A 177 4.88 -0.23 17.50
CA LYS A 177 5.32 0.23 16.17
C LYS A 177 4.93 1.69 15.90
N ILE A 178 3.69 2.07 16.22
CA ILE A 178 3.21 3.46 16.04
C ILE A 178 3.95 4.43 16.98
N LEU A 179 4.19 4.04 18.23
CA LEU A 179 4.96 4.86 19.17
C LEU A 179 6.39 5.12 18.71
N SER A 180 7.01 4.12 18.06
CA SER A 180 8.35 4.23 17.48
C SER A 180 8.38 4.92 16.11
N ALA A 181 7.24 5.22 15.50
CA ALA A 181 7.18 5.78 14.15
C ALA A 181 7.76 7.20 14.07
N PHE A 182 8.24 7.59 12.90
CA PHE A 182 8.60 8.97 12.59
C PHE A 182 7.37 9.89 12.73
N CYS A 183 7.48 10.95 13.54
CA CYS A 183 6.39 11.91 13.75
C CYS A 183 6.94 13.23 14.34
N PRO A 184 7.65 14.06 13.55
CA PRO A 184 8.12 15.35 14.01
C PRO A 184 6.98 16.31 14.36
N ALA A 185 7.15 17.12 15.41
CA ALA A 185 6.14 18.06 15.88
C ALA A 185 5.88 19.20 14.88
N GLY A 186 4.62 19.39 14.49
CA GLY A 186 4.22 20.43 13.53
C GLY A 186 4.39 20.04 12.06
N GLU A 187 5.12 18.96 11.76
CA GLU A 187 5.37 18.52 10.39
C GLU A 187 4.26 17.59 9.92
N VAL A 188 3.51 18.05 8.91
CA VAL A 188 2.34 17.34 8.37
C VAL A 188 2.64 16.60 7.06
N GLU A 189 3.67 17.02 6.32
CA GLU A 189 4.03 16.36 5.06
C GLU A 189 4.74 15.03 5.32
N LEU A 190 4.27 13.97 4.65
CA LEU A 190 4.87 12.63 4.69
C LEU A 190 5.10 12.11 6.11
N ASN A 191 4.22 12.50 7.05
CA ASN A 191 4.24 12.04 8.43
C ASN A 191 3.44 10.73 8.53
N PRO A 192 4.09 9.56 8.72
CA PRO A 192 3.41 8.26 8.68
C PRO A 192 2.23 8.13 9.65
N VAL A 193 2.33 8.74 10.83
CA VAL A 193 1.27 8.68 11.85
C VAL A 193 0.04 9.46 11.39
N LEU A 194 0.24 10.66 10.84
CA LEU A 194 -0.85 11.46 10.28
C LEU A 194 -1.44 10.82 9.01
N GLU A 195 -0.65 10.15 8.19
CA GLU A 195 -1.16 9.46 7.01
C GLU A 195 -2.01 8.24 7.37
N ILE A 196 -1.60 7.46 8.38
CA ILE A 196 -2.44 6.39 8.93
C ILE A 196 -3.73 6.98 9.49
N ALA A 197 -3.65 8.09 10.21
CA ALA A 197 -4.84 8.78 10.69
C ALA A 197 -5.77 9.11 9.51
N ARG A 198 -5.27 9.83 8.50
CA ARG A 198 -6.02 10.28 7.33
C ARG A 198 -6.66 9.14 6.54
N TYR A 199 -5.86 8.16 6.14
CA TYR A 199 -6.26 7.19 5.12
C TYR A 199 -6.86 5.92 5.73
N ILE A 200 -6.68 5.67 7.02
CA ILE A 200 -7.24 4.50 7.70
C ILE A 200 -8.21 4.94 8.80
N VAL A 201 -7.72 5.63 9.83
CA VAL A 201 -8.53 5.92 11.03
C VAL A 201 -9.76 6.75 10.66
N PHE A 202 -9.57 7.93 10.07
CA PHE A 202 -10.68 8.82 9.69
C PHE A 202 -11.64 8.24 8.65
N ARG A 203 -11.23 7.19 7.91
CA ARG A 203 -12.14 6.47 6.99
C ARG A 203 -13.05 5.47 7.70
N GLN A 204 -12.68 5.03 8.89
CA GLN A 204 -13.36 3.99 9.67
C GLN A 204 -13.93 4.52 11.00
N LEU A 205 -13.79 5.83 11.26
CA LEU A 205 -14.34 6.47 12.45
C LEU A 205 -15.85 6.27 12.50
N ARG A 206 -16.32 5.85 13.66
CA ARG A 206 -17.75 5.79 14.02
C ARG A 206 -18.12 6.88 15.02
N GLU A 207 -17.11 7.37 15.73
CA GLU A 207 -17.18 8.39 16.76
C GLU A 207 -16.09 9.43 16.46
N PRO A 208 -16.20 10.67 16.95
CA PRO A 208 -15.17 11.68 16.77
C PRO A 208 -13.79 11.21 17.26
N PHE A 209 -12.72 11.59 16.58
CA PHE A 209 -11.36 11.20 16.94
C PHE A 209 -10.88 12.00 18.15
N GLU A 210 -10.55 11.30 19.24
CA GLU A 210 -10.12 11.94 20.49
C GLU A 210 -8.61 11.80 20.70
N VAL A 211 -7.96 12.90 21.09
CA VAL A 211 -6.57 12.93 21.54
C VAL A 211 -6.54 13.45 22.98
N VAL A 212 -5.96 12.66 23.89
CA VAL A 212 -5.81 13.01 25.31
C VAL A 212 -4.40 13.51 25.57
N ASN A 213 -4.27 14.71 26.10
CA ASN A 213 -2.99 15.25 26.54
C ASN A 213 -2.50 14.50 27.78
N ARG A 214 -1.38 13.77 27.67
CA ARG A 214 -0.90 12.93 28.78
C ARG A 214 -0.46 13.73 30.01
N LYS A 215 -0.07 15.00 29.84
CA LYS A 215 0.41 15.85 30.94
C LYS A 215 -0.74 16.54 31.67
N THR A 216 -1.72 17.06 30.93
CA THR A 216 -2.82 17.86 31.50
C THR A 216 -4.11 17.07 31.70
N GLY A 217 -4.28 15.95 30.99
CA GLY A 217 -5.53 15.18 30.96
C GLY A 217 -6.62 15.82 30.09
N GLU A 218 -6.33 16.95 29.44
CA GLU A 218 -7.27 17.63 28.55
C GLU A 218 -7.54 16.78 27.30
N ARG A 219 -8.80 16.80 26.86
CA ARG A 219 -9.29 16.03 25.71
C ARG A 219 -9.52 16.97 24.54
N ALA A 220 -8.88 16.69 23.41
CA ALA A 220 -9.14 17.37 22.14
C ALA A 220 -9.89 16.42 21.21
N VAL A 221 -11.01 16.87 20.66
CA VAL A 221 -11.89 16.06 19.82
C VAL A 221 -11.89 16.62 18.39
N PHE A 222 -11.78 15.74 17.40
CA PHE A 222 -11.66 16.08 15.99
C PHE A 222 -12.71 15.32 15.17
N GLU A 223 -13.61 16.06 14.51
CA GLU A 223 -14.67 15.51 13.64
C GLU A 223 -14.11 15.05 12.29
N ASP A 224 -13.06 15.71 11.81
CA ASP A 224 -12.44 15.43 10.52
C ASP A 224 -10.91 15.53 10.58
N TYR A 225 -10.26 14.92 9.58
CA TYR A 225 -8.79 14.91 9.50
C TYR A 225 -8.20 16.32 9.36
N ARG A 226 -8.91 17.25 8.72
CA ARG A 226 -8.40 18.60 8.47
C ARG A 226 -8.21 19.35 9.79
N SER A 227 -9.17 19.24 10.70
CA SER A 227 -9.10 19.84 12.04
C SER A 227 -7.95 19.26 12.87
N LEU A 228 -7.69 17.95 12.77
CA LEU A 228 -6.53 17.31 13.41
C LEU A 228 -5.21 17.80 12.81
N GLU A 229 -5.10 17.84 11.48
CA GLU A 229 -3.90 18.26 10.77
C GLU A 229 -3.52 19.71 11.13
N GLU A 230 -4.51 20.60 11.21
CA GLU A 230 -4.32 21.99 11.62
C GLU A 230 -3.84 22.10 13.07
N ALA A 231 -4.48 21.39 14.00
CA ALA A 231 -4.06 21.38 15.39
C ALA A 231 -2.65 20.80 15.60
N PHE A 232 -2.27 19.79 14.82
CA PHE A 232 -0.93 19.24 14.85
C PHE A 232 0.11 20.22 14.28
N ARG A 233 -0.20 20.86 13.14
CA ARG A 233 0.64 21.89 12.51
C ARG A 233 0.93 23.05 13.46
N GLU A 234 -0.09 23.51 14.18
CA GLU A 234 0.00 24.58 15.17
C GLU A 234 0.62 24.13 16.51
N ARG A 235 1.04 22.87 16.62
CA ARG A 235 1.63 22.26 17.82
C ARG A 235 0.69 22.27 19.04
N ARG A 236 -0.62 22.35 18.81
CA ARG A 236 -1.66 22.16 19.85
C ARG A 236 -1.79 20.68 20.23
N VAL A 237 -1.46 19.77 19.32
CA VAL A 237 -1.39 18.33 19.59
C VAL A 237 0.07 17.88 19.64
N HIS A 238 0.48 17.27 20.74
CA HIS A 238 1.84 16.74 20.89
C HIS A 238 2.01 15.39 20.14
N PRO A 239 3.16 15.10 19.51
CA PRO A 239 3.36 13.85 18.75
C PRO A 239 3.12 12.58 19.52
N LEU A 240 3.49 12.53 20.81
CA LEU A 240 3.25 11.35 21.63
C LEU A 240 1.76 11.10 21.83
N ASP A 241 0.97 12.14 22.09
CA ASP A 241 -0.46 12.02 22.33
C ASP A 241 -1.19 11.60 21.03
N LEU A 242 -0.78 12.18 19.88
CA LEU A 242 -1.25 11.75 18.57
C LEU A 242 -0.95 10.27 18.31
N LYS A 243 0.28 9.82 18.57
CA LYS A 243 0.68 8.43 18.37
C LYS A 243 -0.14 7.46 19.21
N GLU A 244 -0.41 7.80 20.47
CA GLU A 244 -1.23 6.96 21.35
C GLU A 244 -2.67 6.84 20.81
N ALA A 245 -3.28 7.96 20.42
CA ALA A 245 -4.63 7.97 19.86
C ALA A 245 -4.71 7.16 18.56
N VAL A 246 -3.77 7.38 17.62
CA VAL A 246 -3.71 6.63 16.36
C VAL A 246 -3.44 5.15 16.59
N ALA A 247 -2.56 4.80 17.54
CA ALA A 247 -2.27 3.42 17.89
C ALA A 247 -3.51 2.69 18.43
N SER A 248 -4.26 3.35 19.32
CA SER A 248 -5.48 2.79 19.90
C SER A 248 -6.55 2.54 18.84
N GLU A 249 -6.82 3.54 18.00
CA GLU A 249 -7.82 3.41 16.94
C GLU A 249 -7.40 2.39 15.86
N LEU A 250 -6.13 2.38 15.46
CA LEU A 250 -5.63 1.40 14.49
C LEU A 250 -5.73 -0.03 15.06
N ALA A 251 -5.37 -0.23 16.32
CA ALA A 251 -5.50 -1.53 16.97
C ALA A 251 -6.96 -1.98 17.04
N ARG A 252 -7.89 -1.08 17.35
CA ARG A 252 -9.34 -1.35 17.35
C ARG A 252 -9.86 -1.76 15.97
N ILE A 253 -9.42 -1.06 14.92
CA ILE A 253 -9.76 -1.40 13.52
C ILE A 253 -9.23 -2.78 13.16
N LEU A 254 -7.99 -3.10 13.53
CA LEU A 254 -7.35 -4.38 13.18
C LEU A 254 -7.75 -5.55 14.10
N GLU A 255 -8.38 -5.30 15.24
CA GLU A 255 -8.74 -6.32 16.22
C GLU A 255 -9.49 -7.52 15.62
N PRO A 256 -10.50 -7.35 14.73
CA PRO A 256 -11.19 -8.49 14.13
C PRO A 256 -10.26 -9.37 13.27
N ALA A 257 -9.29 -8.75 12.58
CA ALA A 257 -8.31 -9.50 11.80
C ALA A 257 -7.32 -10.23 12.71
N TYR A 258 -6.81 -9.55 13.74
CA TYR A 258 -5.95 -10.16 14.74
C TYR A 258 -6.61 -11.39 15.37
N LYS A 259 -7.85 -11.29 15.88
CA LYS A 259 -8.58 -12.42 16.48
C LYS A 259 -8.76 -13.57 15.49
N HIS A 260 -9.10 -13.28 14.23
CA HIS A 260 -9.26 -14.30 13.20
C HIS A 260 -7.98 -15.12 12.98
N PHE A 261 -6.81 -14.47 12.97
CA PHE A 261 -5.53 -15.13 12.71
C PHE A 261 -4.84 -15.66 13.98
N ALA A 262 -5.12 -15.12 15.16
CA ALA A 262 -4.52 -15.56 16.41
C ALA A 262 -5.27 -16.76 17.01
N GLU A 263 -6.61 -16.69 17.03
CA GLU A 263 -7.47 -17.62 17.76
C GLU A 263 -8.47 -18.34 16.83
N GLY A 264 -8.72 -17.79 15.64
CA GLY A 264 -9.73 -18.27 14.72
C GLY A 264 -9.24 -19.23 13.63
N PRO A 265 -10.08 -19.49 12.62
CA PRO A 265 -9.78 -20.40 11.51
C PRO A 265 -8.54 -20.02 10.69
N GLY A 266 -8.12 -18.75 10.75
CA GLY A 266 -6.95 -18.25 10.06
C GLY A 266 -5.61 -18.65 10.69
N ARG A 267 -5.62 -19.22 11.90
CA ARG A 267 -4.41 -19.57 12.66
C ARG A 267 -3.45 -20.47 11.90
N GLN A 268 -3.97 -21.50 11.24
CA GLN A 268 -3.17 -22.43 10.42
C GLN A 268 -2.30 -21.70 9.39
N TYR A 269 -2.83 -20.65 8.75
CA TYR A 269 -2.10 -19.90 7.73
C TYR A 269 -0.94 -19.08 8.31
N LEU A 270 -1.05 -18.62 9.57
CA LEU A 270 0.07 -17.96 10.23
C LEU A 270 1.16 -18.96 10.65
N GLU A 271 0.77 -20.16 11.06
CA GLU A 271 1.70 -21.24 11.43
C GLU A 271 2.50 -21.69 10.19
N GLU A 272 1.83 -21.99 9.09
CA GLU A 272 2.47 -22.29 7.79
C GLU A 272 3.44 -21.17 7.36
N MET A 273 3.03 -19.91 7.50
CA MET A 273 3.88 -18.77 7.15
C MET A 273 5.15 -18.65 8.01
N LYS A 274 5.11 -19.08 9.27
CA LYS A 274 6.28 -19.08 10.16
C LYS A 274 7.26 -20.18 9.76
N GLU A 275 6.77 -21.35 9.38
CA GLU A 275 7.60 -22.46 8.92
C GLU A 275 8.39 -22.09 7.65
N ILE A 276 7.72 -21.47 6.66
CA ILE A 276 8.35 -21.02 5.42
C ILE A 276 9.48 -20.00 5.69
N ARG A 277 9.34 -19.17 6.73
CA ARG A 277 10.36 -18.18 7.13
C ARG A 277 11.59 -18.81 7.77
N ILE A 278 11.48 -20.00 8.36
CA ILE A 278 12.62 -20.71 8.99
C ILE A 278 13.47 -21.41 7.91
N THR A 279 12.87 -21.76 6.77
CA THR A 279 13.53 -22.43 5.64
C THR A 279 14.21 -21.51 4.61
N ARG A 280 14.29 -20.20 4.87
CA ARG A 280 14.95 -19.20 3.99
C ARG A 280 16.03 -18.45 4.76
#